data_AF-A0A143G589-F1
#
_entry.id   AF-A0A143G589-F1
#
_cell.length_a   1.000
_cell.length_b   1.000
_cell.length_c   1.000
_cell.angle_alpha   90.00
_cell.angle_beta   90.00
_cell.angle_gamma   90.00
#
_symmetry.space_group_name_H-M   'P 1'
#
loop_
_entity.id
_entity.type
_entity.pdbx_description
1 polymer ?
#
loop_
_entity_poly.entity_id
_entity_poly.type
_entity_poly.pdbx_seq_one_letter_code
_entity_poly.pdbx_strand_id
1 'polypeptide(L)'
;MSKKPKTTFVAQERQIDLLEPVRIYTALELVAMPLSKMNAAIEAQERFYMIEQSTQMGEKAIAVRKLLQEGEKLIQVSEKARTRYKIKGEFIAPRIIRQLEVRGLIKLGVQL
;
A
#
# COMPACT_ATOMS: atom_id res chain seq x y z
N MET A 1 34.58 33.02 11.44
CA MET A 1 33.14 32.72 11.17
C MET A 1 33.03 31.30 10.64
N SER A 2 32.71 30.32 11.50
CA SER A 2 32.58 28.91 11.08
C SER A 2 31.34 28.73 10.22
N LYS A 3 31.54 28.44 8.92
CA LYS A 3 30.49 28.05 8.00
C LYS A 3 29.95 26.69 8.46
N LYS A 4 28.75 26.67 9.06
CA LYS A 4 28.05 25.41 9.37
C LYS A 4 27.94 24.59 8.07
N PRO A 5 28.25 23.28 8.08
CA PRO A 5 28.10 22.45 6.89
C PRO A 5 26.65 22.48 6.45
N LYS A 6 26.41 22.73 5.15
CA LYS A 6 25.08 22.58 4.56
C LYS A 6 24.72 21.10 4.66
N THR A 7 23.86 20.74 5.59
CA THR A 7 23.30 19.38 5.66
C THR A 7 22.53 19.14 4.37
N THR A 8 23.15 18.42 3.43
CA THR A 8 22.47 17.89 2.25
C THR A 8 21.50 16.84 2.76
N PHE A 9 20.21 17.20 2.85
CA PHE A 9 19.17 16.23 3.16
C PHE A 9 19.06 15.28 1.97
N VAL A 10 19.67 14.11 2.10
CA VAL A 10 19.50 13.02 1.14
C VAL A 10 18.07 12.49 1.33
N ALA A 11 17.32 12.40 0.23
CA ALA A 11 15.98 11.81 0.26
C ALA A 11 16.11 10.35 0.75
N GLN A 12 15.37 10.00 1.80
CA GLN A 12 15.31 8.62 2.27
C GLN A 12 14.17 7.91 1.56
N GLU A 13 14.47 6.74 1.01
CA GLU A 13 13.50 5.89 0.32
C GLU A 13 13.22 4.67 1.19
N ARG A 14 11.96 4.47 1.54
CA ARG A 14 11.50 3.30 2.28
C ARG A 14 10.45 2.57 1.48
N GLN A 15 10.66 1.28 1.24
CA GLN A 15 9.61 0.43 0.71
C GLN A 15 8.52 0.27 1.79
N ILE A 16 7.30 0.61 1.45
CA ILE A 16 6.12 0.32 2.27
C ILE A 16 5.57 -1.00 1.79
N ASP A 17 5.64 -1.99 2.66
CA ASP A 17 4.96 -3.24 2.43
C ASP A 17 3.46 -3.01 2.49
N LEU A 18 2.77 -3.61 1.55
CA LEU A 18 1.32 -3.64 1.57
C LEU A 18 0.92 -4.45 2.80
N LEU A 19 -0.01 -3.92 3.61
CA LEU A 19 -0.87 -4.81 4.39
C LEU A 19 -1.42 -5.79 3.37
N GLU A 20 -1.17 -7.08 3.59
CA GLU A 20 -1.41 -8.12 2.60
C GLU A 20 -2.69 -7.76 1.84
N PRO A 21 -2.60 -7.39 0.55
CA PRO A 21 -3.81 -7.32 -0.24
C PRO A 21 -4.42 -8.69 -0.05
N VAL A 22 -5.67 -8.75 0.35
CA VAL A 22 -6.32 -10.04 0.53
C VAL A 22 -6.06 -10.81 -0.74
N ARG A 23 -5.19 -11.82 -0.64
CA ARG A 23 -4.74 -12.55 -1.80
C ARG A 23 -5.98 -13.26 -2.28
N ILE A 24 -6.42 -12.92 -3.49
CA ILE A 24 -7.51 -13.64 -4.13
C ILE A 24 -6.91 -14.98 -4.55
N TYR A 25 -6.91 -15.92 -3.62
CA TYR A 25 -6.57 -17.30 -3.85
C TYR A 25 -7.62 -17.90 -4.78
N THR A 26 -7.14 -18.63 -5.79
CA THR A 26 -8.00 -19.46 -6.62
C THR A 26 -8.61 -20.59 -5.81
N ALA A 27 -9.71 -21.18 -6.30
CA ALA A 27 -10.32 -22.33 -5.63
C ALA A 27 -9.32 -23.47 -5.39
N LEU A 28 -8.40 -23.70 -6.33
CA LEU A 28 -7.34 -24.70 -6.20
C LEU A 28 -6.33 -24.37 -5.09
N GLU A 29 -5.95 -23.10 -4.96
CA GLU A 29 -5.04 -22.66 -3.90
C GLU A 29 -5.70 -22.71 -2.51
N LEU A 30 -6.99 -22.37 -2.41
CA LEU A 30 -7.75 -22.43 -1.15
C LEU A 30 -7.86 -23.87 -0.63
N VAL A 31 -8.17 -24.82 -1.52
CA VAL A 31 -8.30 -26.25 -1.16
C VAL A 31 -6.95 -26.86 -0.76
N ALA A 32 -5.83 -26.32 -1.24
CA ALA A 32 -4.49 -26.75 -0.83
C ALA A 32 -4.07 -26.23 0.57
N MET A 33 -4.86 -25.36 1.21
CA MET A 33 -4.55 -24.81 2.53
C MET A 33 -5.12 -25.65 3.69
N PRO A 34 -4.50 -25.56 4.87
CA PRO A 34 -5.15 -25.98 6.12
C PRO A 34 -6.48 -25.22 6.33
N LEU A 35 -7.52 -25.92 6.77
CA LEU A 35 -8.89 -25.39 6.90
C LEU A 35 -8.97 -24.04 7.64
N SER A 36 -8.17 -23.86 8.69
CA SER A 36 -8.09 -22.60 9.44
C SER A 36 -7.55 -21.42 8.61
N LYS A 37 -6.56 -21.67 7.74
CA LYS A 37 -6.00 -20.65 6.83
C LYS A 37 -6.92 -20.38 5.65
N MET A 38 -7.60 -21.42 5.14
CA MET A 38 -8.60 -21.29 4.10
C MET A 38 -9.76 -20.39 4.55
N ASN A 39 -10.32 -20.62 5.74
CA ASN A 39 -11.43 -19.82 6.27
C ASN A 39 -11.02 -18.36 6.52
N ALA A 40 -9.84 -18.13 7.08
CA ALA A 40 -9.31 -16.78 7.26
C ALA A 40 -9.08 -16.06 5.91
N ALA A 41 -8.63 -16.79 4.89
CA ALA A 41 -8.47 -16.27 3.54
C ALA A 41 -9.83 -15.91 2.89
N ILE A 42 -10.83 -16.79 3.00
CA ILE A 42 -12.18 -16.55 2.48
C ILE A 42 -12.83 -15.36 3.17
N GLU A 43 -12.78 -15.28 4.50
CA GLU A 43 -13.36 -14.18 5.26
C GLU A 43 -12.68 -12.84 4.92
N ALA A 44 -11.37 -12.86 4.74
CA ALA A 44 -10.65 -11.70 4.25
C ALA A 44 -11.13 -11.32 2.83
N GLN A 45 -11.38 -12.29 1.94
CA GLN A 45 -11.82 -12.06 0.56
C GLN A 45 -13.22 -11.46 0.50
N GLU A 46 -14.12 -11.95 1.33
CA GLU A 46 -15.50 -11.45 1.42
C GLU A 46 -15.55 -10.03 1.99
N ARG A 47 -14.81 -9.77 3.07
CA ARG A 47 -14.68 -8.42 3.63
C ARG A 47 -14.08 -7.45 2.61
N PHE A 48 -13.08 -7.91 1.86
CA PHE A 48 -12.47 -7.13 0.79
C PHE A 48 -13.45 -6.84 -0.35
N TYR A 49 -14.19 -7.85 -0.82
CA TYR A 49 -15.20 -7.70 -1.86
C TYR A 49 -16.29 -6.70 -1.45
N MET A 50 -16.77 -6.78 -0.21
CA MET A 50 -17.74 -5.81 0.31
C MET A 50 -17.18 -4.39 0.34
N ILE A 51 -15.92 -4.20 0.75
CA ILE A 51 -15.25 -2.89 0.70
C ILE A 51 -15.15 -2.41 -0.76
N GLU A 52 -14.73 -3.26 -1.69
CA GLU A 52 -14.59 -2.88 -3.11
C GLU A 52 -15.92 -2.45 -3.74
N GLN A 53 -17.00 -3.20 -3.50
CA GLN A 53 -18.33 -2.92 -4.04
C GLN A 53 -19.01 -1.71 -3.39
N SER A 54 -18.78 -1.48 -2.09
CA SER A 54 -19.37 -0.35 -1.36
C SER A 54 -18.59 0.96 -1.55
N THR A 55 -17.35 0.88 -2.05
CA THR A 55 -16.48 2.06 -2.15
C THR A 55 -16.44 2.59 -3.57
N GLN A 56 -17.04 3.75 -3.82
CA GLN A 56 -16.68 4.59 -4.97
C GLN A 56 -15.23 5.08 -4.81
N MET A 57 -14.30 4.32 -5.37
CA MET A 57 -12.91 4.72 -5.50
C MET A 57 -12.76 5.57 -6.77
N GLY A 58 -12.10 6.72 -6.66
CA GLY A 58 -11.71 7.47 -7.85
C GLY A 58 -10.75 6.62 -8.70
N GLU A 59 -10.84 6.72 -10.03
CA GLU A 59 -10.09 5.88 -10.99
C GLU A 59 -8.58 5.79 -10.67
N LYS A 60 -7.99 6.89 -10.18
CA LYS A 60 -6.57 6.94 -9.79
C LYS A 60 -6.24 6.06 -8.58
N ALA A 61 -7.15 5.90 -7.62
CA ALA A 61 -6.94 5.01 -6.48
C ALA A 61 -7.04 3.53 -6.89
N ILE A 62 -7.94 3.22 -7.83
CA ILE A 62 -8.07 1.88 -8.42
C ILE A 62 -6.80 1.52 -9.19
N ALA A 63 -6.29 2.42 -10.02
CA ALA A 63 -5.06 2.19 -10.79
C ALA A 63 -3.85 1.94 -9.88
N VAL A 64 -3.68 2.77 -8.84
CA VAL A 64 -2.63 2.59 -7.83
C VAL A 64 -2.78 1.25 -7.12
N ARG A 65 -4.00 0.86 -6.75
CA ARG A 65 -4.25 -0.43 -6.11
C ARG A 65 -3.89 -1.61 -7.01
N LYS A 66 -4.26 -1.55 -8.29
CA LYS A 66 -3.97 -2.60 -9.26
C LYS A 66 -2.46 -2.82 -9.42
N LEU A 67 -1.68 -1.74 -9.54
CA LEU A 67 -0.22 -1.81 -9.59
C LEU A 67 0.35 -2.52 -8.35
N LEU A 68 -0.15 -2.17 -7.17
CA LEU A 68 0.26 -2.79 -5.91
C LEU A 68 -0.11 -4.28 -5.84
N GLN A 69 -1.26 -4.69 -6.38
CA GLN A 69 -1.66 -6.09 -6.49
C GLN A 69 -0.82 -6.88 -7.51
N GLU A 70 -0.38 -6.24 -8.60
CA GLU A 70 0.54 -6.81 -9.59
C GLU A 70 1.96 -7.05 -9.02
N GLY A 71 2.20 -6.68 -7.76
CA GLY A 71 3.48 -6.87 -7.08
C GLY A 71 4.38 -5.64 -7.10
N GLU A 72 3.87 -4.50 -7.58
CA GLU A 72 4.64 -3.26 -7.57
C GLU A 72 4.82 -2.72 -6.15
N LYS A 73 5.99 -2.15 -5.93
CA LYS A 73 6.39 -1.67 -4.60
C LYS A 73 5.97 -0.23 -4.41
N LEU A 74 5.23 0.03 -3.34
CA LEU A 74 5.02 1.40 -2.86
C LEU A 74 6.30 1.88 -2.19
N ILE A 75 6.91 2.96 -2.70
CA ILE A 75 8.09 3.55 -2.08
C ILE A 75 7.72 4.90 -1.50
N GLN A 76 7.92 5.06 -0.21
CA GLN A 76 7.83 6.33 0.48
C GLN A 76 9.16 7.07 0.33
N VAL A 77 9.10 8.30 -0.17
CA VAL A 77 10.24 9.20 -0.30
C VAL A 77 10.05 10.32 0.71
N SER A 78 10.92 10.39 1.72
CA SER A 78 10.92 11.48 2.69
C SER A 78 12.01 12.50 2.36
N GLU A 79 11.60 13.74 2.06
CA GLU A 79 12.48 14.88 1.82
C GLU A 79 12.23 15.96 2.87
N LYS A 80 13.17 16.13 3.81
CA LYS A 80 13.08 17.09 4.94
C LYS A 80 11.80 16.89 5.77
N ALA A 81 10.72 17.58 5.38
CA ALA A 81 9.41 17.58 6.04
C ALA A 81 8.26 17.09 5.12
N ARG A 82 8.57 16.72 3.87
CA ARG A 82 7.58 16.28 2.89
C ARG A 82 7.69 14.77 2.71
N THR A 83 6.55 14.10 2.81
CA THR A 83 6.42 12.69 2.44
C THR A 83 5.77 12.61 1.07
N ARG A 84 6.45 11.94 0.14
CA ARG A 84 5.94 11.59 -1.18
C ARG A 84 5.88 10.08 -1.31
N TYR A 85 5.11 9.61 -2.28
CA TYR A 85 5.02 8.20 -2.59
C TYR A 85 5.28 8.01 -4.06
N LYS A 86 5.96 6.92 -4.41
CA LYS A 86 6.20 6.52 -5.79
C LYS A 86 5.89 5.04 -6.01
N ILE A 87 5.40 4.73 -7.19
CA ILE A 87 5.23 3.36 -7.72
C ILE A 87 5.80 3.38 -9.14
N LYS A 88 6.59 2.39 -9.55
CA LYS A 88 7.28 2.37 -10.85
C LYS A 88 8.09 3.65 -11.18
N GLY A 89 8.56 4.36 -10.17
CA GLY A 89 9.27 5.64 -10.35
C GLY A 89 8.38 6.86 -10.59
N GLU A 90 7.05 6.69 -10.69
CA GLU A 90 6.10 7.80 -10.80
C GLU A 90 5.60 8.27 -9.44
N PHE A 91 5.49 9.59 -9.24
CA PHE A 91 4.99 10.16 -8.00
C PHE A 91 3.46 10.11 -7.91
N ILE A 92 2.97 9.63 -6.78
CA ILE A 92 1.54 9.53 -6.45
C ILE A 92 1.19 10.57 -5.40
N ALA A 93 0.02 11.19 -5.56
CA ALA A 93 -0.50 12.15 -4.61
C ALA A 93 -0.72 11.50 -3.22
N PRO A 94 -0.19 12.07 -2.12
CA PRO A 94 -0.34 11.53 -0.77
C PRO A 94 -1.78 11.25 -0.35
N ARG A 95 -2.76 12.03 -0.87
CA ARG A 95 -4.18 11.82 -0.60
C ARG A 95 -4.69 10.45 -1.06
N ILE A 96 -4.18 9.95 -2.20
CA ILE A 96 -4.59 8.65 -2.75
C ILE A 96 -4.07 7.54 -1.85
N ILE A 97 -2.82 7.65 -1.43
CA ILE A 97 -2.18 6.70 -0.52
C ILE A 97 -2.87 6.69 0.85
N ARG A 98 -3.17 7.86 1.42
CA ARG A 98 -3.97 7.96 2.66
C ARG A 98 -5.36 7.38 2.50
N GLN A 99 -6.00 7.57 1.36
CA GLN A 99 -7.31 7.01 1.07
C GLN A 99 -7.27 5.48 1.04
N LEU A 100 -6.19 4.89 0.50
CA LEU A 100 -5.95 3.44 0.57
C LEU A 100 -5.67 2.98 2.01
N GLU A 101 -4.91 3.76 2.79
CA GLU A 101 -4.58 3.44 4.19
C GLU A 101 -5.81 3.47 5.10
N VAL A 102 -6.61 4.54 5.06
CA VAL A 102 -7.84 4.70 5.86
C VAL A 102 -8.84 3.58 5.59
N ARG A 103 -8.81 3.04 4.37
CA ARG A 103 -9.66 1.91 3.94
C ARG A 103 -9.06 0.54 4.29
N GLY A 104 -7.92 0.50 4.97
CA GLY A 104 -7.24 -0.73 5.35
C GLY A 104 -6.59 -1.48 4.18
N LEU A 105 -6.41 -0.84 3.02
CA LEU A 105 -5.85 -1.48 1.82
C LEU A 105 -4.32 -1.51 1.83
N ILE A 106 -3.70 -0.61 2.60
CA ILE A 106 -2.26 -0.53 2.87
C ILE A 106 -2.07 -0.13 4.33
N LYS A 107 -0.89 -0.38 4.90
CA LYS A 107 -0.47 0.21 6.16
C LYS A 107 0.78 0.99 5.92
N LEU A 108 0.71 2.30 6.11
CA LEU A 108 1.94 3.06 6.14
C LEU A 108 2.64 2.66 7.42
N GLY A 109 3.88 2.18 7.30
CA GLY A 109 4.72 1.77 8.43
C GLY A 109 5.18 2.94 9.29
N VAL A 110 4.33 3.95 9.50
CA VAL A 110 4.60 5.12 10.30
C VAL A 110 4.11 4.80 11.71
N GLN A 111 5.01 4.26 12.52
CA GLN A 111 4.95 4.49 13.95
C GLN A 111 5.02 6.02 14.14
N LEU A 112 3.93 6.60 14.66
CA LEU A 112 3.91 7.96 15.19
C LEU A 112 4.98 8.10 16.29
#